data_AF-A0A7S3MLI8-F1
#
_entry.id   AF-A0A7S3MLI8-F1
#
_cell.length_a   1.000
_cell.length_b   1.000
_cell.length_c   1.000
_cell.angle_alpha   90.00
_cell.angle_beta   90.00
_cell.angle_gamma   90.00
#
_symmetry.space_group_name_H-M   'P 1'
#
loop_
_entity.id
_entity.type
_entity.pdbx_description
1 polymer ?
#
loop_
_entity_poly.entity_id
_entity_poly.type
_entity_poly.pdbx_seq_one_letter_code
_entity_poly.pdbx_strand_id
1 'polypeptide(L)'
;MLGTAVSTLPYTFQQSGLILGLILTFVTFLISFYSCKLIIDMAGTDSDYSDTLRKFYGPTGFYMGLISPAVIMLGAVAVFFVTMNQVMYPMILAITVWITGNDVNYDNTPRWDWFSGNYTAIILFFIMTALCSKKDIKIFMKIGSYGVIFVILLMAFIIYTGIRAMTDTSFKIGTPEESMDTDWSKN
;
A
#
# COMPACT_ATOMS: atom_id res chain seq x y z
N MET A 1 3.80 10.70 -0.99
CA MET A 1 4.31 9.35 -1.28
C MET A 1 3.22 8.60 -2.02
N LEU A 2 3.43 8.27 -3.31
CA LEU A 2 2.50 7.44 -4.08
C LEU A 2 3.03 6.00 -4.08
N GLY A 3 2.16 5.03 -3.86
CA GLY A 3 2.52 3.62 -3.72
C GLY A 3 1.30 2.79 -3.29
N THR A 4 1.52 1.72 -2.53
CA THR A 4 0.48 0.81 -2.01
C THR A 4 -0.55 1.51 -1.10
N ALA A 5 -0.26 2.71 -0.59
CA ALA A 5 -1.26 3.51 0.14
C ALA A 5 -2.45 3.92 -0.75
N VAL A 6 -2.27 4.03 -2.08
CA VAL A 6 -3.36 4.39 -2.99
C VAL A 6 -4.38 3.26 -3.11
N SER A 7 -3.95 1.98 -3.03
CA SER A 7 -4.86 0.84 -3.10
C SER A 7 -5.76 0.70 -1.87
N THR A 8 -5.42 1.31 -0.74
CA THR A 8 -6.27 1.28 0.47
C THR A 8 -7.28 2.43 0.53
N LEU A 9 -7.14 3.46 -0.31
CA LEU A 9 -8.03 4.63 -0.30
C LEU A 9 -9.50 4.25 -0.51
N PRO A 10 -9.90 3.41 -1.48
CA PRO A 10 -11.31 3.08 -1.69
C PRO A 10 -11.96 2.48 -0.45
N TYR A 11 -11.25 1.57 0.24
CA TYR A 11 -11.72 0.96 1.48
C TYR A 11 -11.89 2.02 2.59
N THR A 12 -10.94 2.94 2.74
CA THR A 12 -11.07 4.03 3.72
C THR A 12 -12.30 4.89 3.44
N PHE A 13 -12.53 5.28 2.19
CA PHE A 13 -13.71 6.05 1.80
C PHE A 13 -15.02 5.26 1.97
N GLN A 14 -15.00 3.94 1.79
CA GLN A 14 -16.13 3.06 2.05
C GLN A 14 -16.47 3.04 3.55
N GLN A 15 -15.46 3.00 4.43
CA GLN A 15 -15.65 2.96 5.88
C GLN A 15 -16.03 4.31 6.49
N SER A 16 -15.41 5.41 6.04
CA SER A 16 -15.71 6.74 6.55
C SER A 16 -16.93 7.39 5.89
N GLY A 17 -17.35 6.91 4.72
CA GLY A 17 -18.24 7.63 3.82
C GLY A 17 -17.49 8.70 3.01
N LEU A 18 -18.08 9.09 1.87
CA LEU A 18 -17.41 9.94 0.87
C LEU A 18 -17.11 11.37 1.37
N ILE A 19 -18.10 12.03 1.98
CA ILE A 19 -17.96 13.42 2.45
C ILE A 19 -16.99 13.49 3.63
N LEU A 20 -17.20 12.64 4.66
CA LEU A 20 -16.33 12.61 5.83
C LEU A 20 -14.91 12.17 5.46
N GLY A 21 -14.77 11.18 4.58
CA GLY A 21 -13.47 10.76 4.06
C GLY A 21 -12.71 11.89 3.38
N LEU A 22 -13.40 12.73 2.60
CA LEU A 22 -12.79 13.87 1.92
C LEU A 22 -12.31 14.93 2.93
N ILE A 23 -13.13 15.24 3.93
CA ILE A 23 -12.78 16.17 5.01
C ILE A 23 -11.57 15.65 5.78
N LEU A 24 -11.59 14.38 6.20
CA LEU A 24 -10.49 13.75 6.93
C LEU A 24 -9.19 13.77 6.13
N THR A 25 -9.25 13.40 4.84
CA THR A 25 -8.07 13.39 3.97
C THR A 25 -7.47 14.79 3.84
N PHE A 26 -8.31 15.81 3.68
CA PHE A 26 -7.86 17.20 3.59
C PHE A 26 -7.25 17.72 4.90
N VAL A 27 -7.88 17.43 6.05
CA VAL A 27 -7.36 17.82 7.37
C VAL A 27 -6.03 17.12 7.66
N THR A 28 -5.94 15.80 7.40
CA THR A 28 -4.69 15.05 7.58
C THR A 28 -3.58 15.58 6.67
N PHE A 29 -3.90 15.99 5.44
CA PHE A 29 -2.96 16.66 4.55
C PHE A 29 -2.42 17.97 5.16
N LEU A 30 -3.29 18.85 5.67
CA LEU A 30 -2.87 20.11 6.30
C LEU A 30 -1.99 19.90 7.52
N ILE A 31 -2.38 18.96 8.40
CA ILE A 31 -1.59 18.61 9.59
C ILE A 31 -0.21 18.09 9.17
N SER A 32 -0.16 17.14 8.22
CA SER A 32 1.10 16.57 7.75
C SER A 32 2.00 17.62 7.10
N PHE A 33 1.42 18.50 6.27
CA PHE A 33 2.16 19.58 5.62
C PHE A 33 2.76 20.55 6.64
N TYR A 34 1.96 20.97 7.62
CA TYR A 34 2.41 21.86 8.69
C TYR A 34 3.49 21.21 9.57
N SER A 35 3.32 19.94 9.95
CA SER A 35 4.33 19.19 10.71
C SER A 35 5.64 19.06 9.95
N CYS A 36 5.60 18.71 8.65
CA CYS A 36 6.81 18.65 7.82
C CYS A 36 7.52 20.01 7.74
N LYS A 37 6.76 21.09 7.56
CA LYS A 37 7.29 22.46 7.53
C LYS A 37 7.98 22.81 8.85
N LEU A 38 7.36 22.47 9.99
CA LEU A 38 7.94 22.72 11.32
C LEU A 38 9.23 21.92 11.52
N ILE A 39 9.30 20.67 11.09
CA ILE A 39 10.53 19.85 11.17
C ILE A 39 11.65 20.49 10.34
N ILE A 40 11.36 20.94 9.12
CA ILE A 40 12.35 21.59 8.23
C ILE A 40 12.84 22.90 8.86
N ASP A 41 11.93 23.74 9.37
CA ASP A 41 12.29 25.00 10.01
C ASP A 41 13.16 24.78 11.26
N MET A 42 12.89 23.73 12.04
CA MET A 42 13.64 23.41 13.26
C MET A 42 15.00 22.76 12.98
N ALA A 43 15.12 22.02 11.88
CA ALA A 43 16.39 21.42 11.46
C ALA A 43 17.43 22.48 11.09
N GLY A 44 17.00 23.58 10.45
CA GLY A 44 17.88 24.70 10.12
C GLY A 44 19.09 24.26 9.28
N THR A 45 20.28 24.26 9.87
CA THR A 45 21.54 23.85 9.23
C THR A 45 22.06 22.50 9.71
N ASP A 46 21.30 21.78 10.53
CA ASP A 46 21.70 20.45 11.01
C ASP A 46 21.74 19.48 9.82
N SER A 47 22.81 18.67 9.71
CA SER A 47 22.99 17.73 8.60
C SER A 47 22.03 16.55 8.66
N ASP A 48 21.60 16.16 9.87
CA ASP A 48 20.75 15.01 10.11
C ASP A 48 19.63 15.32 11.12
N TYR A 49 18.45 14.75 10.88
CA TYR A 49 17.29 14.85 11.77
C TYR A 49 17.60 14.37 13.21
N SER A 50 18.50 13.40 13.33
CA SER A 50 18.96 12.84 14.61
C SER A 50 19.65 13.89 15.48
N ASP A 51 20.37 14.84 14.88
CA ASP A 51 21.06 15.91 15.60
C ASP A 51 20.07 16.95 16.12
N THR A 52 19.09 17.32 15.30
CA THR A 52 17.98 18.19 15.70
C THR A 52 17.19 17.59 16.87
N LEU A 53 16.88 16.30 16.81
CA LEU A 53 16.20 15.59 17.92
C LEU A 53 16.98 15.66 19.23
N ARG A 54 18.29 15.39 19.16
CA ARG A 54 19.15 15.41 20.34
C ARG A 54 19.27 16.81 20.95
N LYS A 55 19.28 17.85 20.10
CA LYS A 55 19.35 19.26 20.51
C LYS A 55 18.09 19.72 21.25
N PHE A 56 16.90 19.38 20.76
CA PHE A 56 15.64 19.87 21.33
C PHE A 56 15.05 18.97 22.42
N TYR A 57 15.19 17.65 22.31
CA TYR A 57 14.56 16.69 23.24
C TYR A 57 15.56 15.91 24.11
N GLY A 58 16.86 16.19 23.98
CA GLY A 58 17.91 15.54 24.75
C GLY A 58 18.09 14.05 24.39
N PRO A 59 18.75 13.27 25.26
CA PRO A 59 19.09 11.87 24.97
C PRO A 59 17.87 10.95 24.90
N THR A 60 16.85 11.17 25.73
CA THR A 60 15.62 10.34 25.72
C THR A 60 14.81 10.55 24.44
N GLY A 61 14.67 11.81 23.99
CA GLY A 61 14.00 12.12 22.73
C GLY A 61 14.75 11.65 21.49
N PHE A 62 16.08 11.63 21.54
CA PHE A 62 16.91 11.03 20.49
C PHE A 62 16.56 9.54 20.27
N TYR A 63 16.51 8.74 21.34
CA TYR A 63 16.15 7.32 21.23
C TYR A 63 14.70 7.13 20.75
N MET A 64 13.74 7.88 21.28
CA MET A 64 12.35 7.80 20.83
C MET A 64 12.18 8.18 19.36
N GLY A 65 12.88 9.22 18.92
CA GLY A 65 12.86 9.69 17.53
C GLY A 65 13.55 8.75 16.54
N LEU A 66 14.45 7.87 16.99
CA LEU A 66 15.02 6.80 16.17
C LEU A 66 14.17 5.52 16.17
N ILE A 67 13.60 5.14 17.32
CA ILE A 67 12.78 3.94 17.45
C ILE A 67 11.46 4.07 16.68
N SER A 68 10.81 5.24 16.74
CA SER A 68 9.50 5.45 16.10
C SER A 68 9.54 5.18 14.58
N PRO A 69 10.44 5.79 13.78
CA PRO A 69 10.59 5.45 12.36
C PRO A 69 10.97 3.98 12.13
N ALA A 70 11.79 3.38 13.00
CA ALA A 70 12.15 1.97 12.85
C ALA A 70 10.93 1.03 12.98
N VAL A 71 10.03 1.30 13.94
CA VAL A 71 8.77 0.56 14.09
C VAL A 71 7.86 0.75 12.87
N ILE A 72 7.74 1.99 12.39
CA ILE A 72 6.96 2.29 11.18
C ILE A 72 7.53 1.56 9.96
N MET A 73 8.86 1.54 9.80
CA MET A 73 9.53 0.83 8.71
C MET A 73 9.30 -0.69 8.80
N LEU A 74 9.34 -1.27 10.00
CA LEU A 74 9.02 -2.69 10.19
C LEU A 74 7.58 -3.00 9.79
N GLY A 75 6.63 -2.17 10.22
CA GLY A 75 5.22 -2.30 9.84
C GLY A 75 5.01 -2.16 8.32
N ALA A 76 5.69 -1.19 7.69
CA ALA A 76 5.64 -1.00 6.25
C ALA A 76 6.15 -2.26 5.51
N VAL A 77 7.29 -2.81 5.91
CA VAL A 77 7.85 -4.04 5.30
C VAL A 77 6.91 -5.23 5.45
N ALA A 78 6.27 -5.39 6.61
CA ALA A 78 5.28 -6.45 6.82
C ALA A 78 4.07 -6.31 5.90
N VAL A 79 3.50 -5.10 5.78
CA VAL A 79 2.37 -4.83 4.87
C VAL A 79 2.79 -5.03 3.42
N PHE A 80 3.97 -4.57 3.02
CA PHE A 80 4.50 -4.80 1.67
C PHE A 80 4.61 -6.29 1.33
N PHE A 81 5.10 -7.11 2.26
CA PHE A 81 5.18 -8.56 2.06
C PHE A 81 3.79 -9.19 1.86
N VAL A 82 2.81 -8.80 2.69
CA VAL A 82 1.42 -9.29 2.58
C VAL A 82 0.80 -8.86 1.24
N THR A 83 0.90 -7.58 0.89
CA THR A 83 0.37 -7.07 -0.39
C THR A 83 1.04 -7.76 -1.58
N MET A 84 2.34 -7.99 -1.53
CA MET A 84 3.06 -8.67 -2.60
C MET A 84 2.60 -10.11 -2.76
N ASN A 85 2.32 -10.83 -1.66
CA ASN A 85 1.74 -12.17 -1.74
C ASN A 85 0.32 -12.17 -2.32
N GLN A 86 -0.52 -11.23 -1.86
CA GLN A 86 -1.90 -11.06 -2.33
C GLN A 86 -1.99 -10.75 -3.82
N VAL A 87 -0.99 -10.08 -4.41
CA VAL A 87 -0.93 -9.81 -5.85
C VAL A 87 -0.24 -10.96 -6.60
N MET A 88 0.79 -11.58 -6.04
CA MET A 88 1.55 -12.63 -6.72
C MET A 88 0.75 -13.91 -6.94
N TYR A 89 -0.04 -14.35 -5.96
CA TYR A 89 -0.85 -15.55 -6.07
C TYR A 89 -1.86 -15.52 -7.25
N PRO A 90 -2.75 -14.51 -7.35
CA PRO A 90 -3.67 -14.40 -8.50
C PRO A 90 -2.94 -14.19 -9.83
N MET A 91 -1.79 -13.51 -9.84
CA MET A 91 -0.98 -13.38 -11.07
C MET A 91 -0.50 -14.73 -11.60
N ILE A 92 -0.01 -15.62 -10.73
CA ILE A 92 0.43 -16.94 -11.17
C ILE A 92 -0.78 -17.77 -11.64
N LEU A 93 -1.90 -17.73 -10.91
CA LEU A 93 -3.12 -18.40 -11.34
C LEU A 93 -3.59 -17.92 -12.72
N ALA A 94 -3.61 -16.61 -12.96
CA ALA A 94 -3.97 -16.04 -14.26
C ALA A 94 -3.07 -16.55 -15.39
N ILE A 95 -1.75 -16.65 -15.15
CA ILE A 95 -0.81 -17.23 -16.12
C ILE A 95 -1.12 -18.71 -16.37
N THR A 96 -1.45 -19.48 -15.33
CA THR A 96 -1.78 -20.91 -15.50
C THR A 96 -3.08 -21.14 -16.28
N VAL A 97 -4.11 -20.32 -16.05
CA VAL A 97 -5.35 -20.33 -16.84
C VAL A 97 -5.05 -20.02 -18.29
N TRP A 98 -4.20 -19.01 -18.54
CA TRP A 98 -3.88 -18.60 -19.91
C TRP A 98 -3.13 -19.68 -20.71
N ILE A 99 -2.28 -20.47 -20.04
CA ILE A 99 -1.52 -21.55 -20.68
C ILE A 99 -2.37 -22.82 -20.82
N THR A 100 -3.13 -23.19 -19.79
CA THR A 100 -3.78 -24.50 -19.70
C THR A 100 -5.22 -24.47 -20.22
N GLY A 101 -5.88 -23.31 -20.22
CA GLY A 101 -7.30 -23.16 -20.55
C GLY A 101 -8.27 -23.77 -19.52
N ASN A 102 -7.74 -24.29 -18.40
CA ASN A 102 -8.55 -24.85 -17.32
C ASN A 102 -8.91 -23.77 -16.31
N ASP A 103 -10.17 -23.79 -15.84
CA ASP A 103 -10.62 -22.96 -14.73
C ASP A 103 -9.97 -23.44 -13.43
N VAL A 104 -9.16 -22.58 -12.81
CA VAL A 104 -8.64 -22.80 -11.45
C VAL A 104 -9.47 -22.00 -10.47
N ASN A 105 -9.91 -22.67 -9.40
CA ASN A 105 -10.61 -22.01 -8.31
C ASN A 105 -9.64 -21.12 -7.53
N TYR A 106 -9.95 -19.83 -7.50
CA TYR A 106 -9.28 -18.87 -6.64
C TYR A 106 -9.76 -19.05 -5.20
N ASP A 107 -8.91 -19.58 -4.33
CA ASP A 107 -9.20 -19.72 -2.90
C ASP A 107 -8.31 -18.77 -2.09
N ASN A 108 -8.94 -17.86 -1.35
CA ASN A 108 -8.29 -16.92 -0.45
C ASN A 108 -8.13 -17.47 0.97
N THR A 109 -8.64 -18.68 1.25
CA THR A 109 -8.54 -19.27 2.57
C THR A 109 -7.14 -19.84 2.83
N PRO A 110 -6.61 -19.73 4.06
CA PRO A 110 -5.28 -20.20 4.41
C PRO A 110 -5.27 -21.74 4.50
N ARG A 111 -5.27 -22.40 3.35
CA ARG A 111 -5.13 -23.85 3.24
C ARG A 111 -3.71 -24.23 2.88
N TRP A 112 -3.32 -25.46 3.20
CA TRP A 112 -2.03 -26.04 2.83
C TRP A 112 -2.16 -27.02 1.66
N ASP A 113 -3.22 -26.86 0.88
CA ASP A 113 -3.49 -27.67 -0.32
C ASP A 113 -2.45 -27.40 -1.43
N TRP A 114 -2.39 -28.29 -2.40
CA TRP A 114 -1.45 -28.20 -3.53
C TRP A 114 -1.65 -26.86 -4.26
N PHE A 115 -0.64 -25.98 -4.20
CA PHE A 115 -0.63 -24.64 -4.79
C PHE A 115 -1.57 -23.60 -4.12
N SER A 116 -1.36 -23.36 -2.82
CA SER A 116 -2.03 -22.30 -2.06
C SER A 116 -1.18 -21.03 -1.86
N GLY A 117 -1.85 -19.92 -1.52
CA GLY A 117 -1.19 -18.64 -1.22
C GLY A 117 -0.16 -18.69 -0.08
N ASN A 118 -0.22 -19.70 0.80
CA ASN A 118 0.78 -19.90 1.86
C ASN A 118 2.13 -20.39 1.31
N TYR A 119 2.12 -21.30 0.33
CA TYR A 119 3.35 -21.73 -0.33
C TYR A 119 3.95 -20.60 -1.16
N THR A 120 3.11 -19.81 -1.83
CA THR A 120 3.53 -18.59 -2.54
C THR A 120 4.22 -17.61 -1.60
N ALA A 121 3.72 -17.43 -0.37
CA ALA A 121 4.35 -16.56 0.63
C ALA A 121 5.74 -17.05 1.04
N ILE A 122 5.91 -18.36 1.30
CA ILE A 122 7.20 -18.93 1.69
C ILE A 122 8.23 -18.74 0.57
N ILE A 123 7.86 -19.05 -0.67
CA ILE A 123 8.73 -18.87 -1.83
C ILE A 123 9.10 -17.39 -2.00
N LEU A 124 8.12 -16.48 -1.89
CA LEU A 124 8.35 -15.04 -1.94
C LEU A 124 9.33 -14.60 -0.85
N PHE A 125 9.20 -15.13 0.37
CA PHE A 125 10.08 -14.78 1.49
C PHE A 125 11.55 -15.10 1.21
N PHE A 126 11.85 -16.29 0.68
CA PHE A 126 13.21 -16.65 0.30
C PHE A 126 13.74 -15.78 -0.85
N ILE A 127 12.92 -15.53 -1.87
CA ILE A 127 13.30 -14.66 -3.00
C ILE A 127 13.61 -13.25 -2.52
N MET A 128 12.73 -12.66 -1.71
CA MET A 128 12.90 -11.30 -1.19
C MET A 128 14.09 -11.21 -0.25
N THR A 129 14.30 -12.19 0.61
CA THR A 129 15.48 -12.23 1.50
C THR A 129 16.77 -12.30 0.68
N ALA A 130 16.82 -13.13 -0.38
CA ALA A 130 17.96 -13.20 -1.28
C ALA A 130 18.20 -11.88 -2.03
N LEU A 131 17.12 -11.21 -2.48
CA LEU A 131 17.19 -9.91 -3.15
C LEU A 131 17.68 -8.81 -2.21
N CYS A 132 17.13 -8.72 -0.99
CA CYS A 132 17.54 -7.77 0.04
C CYS A 132 18.98 -7.98 0.51
N SER A 133 19.47 -9.24 0.47
CA SER A 133 20.86 -9.56 0.81
C SER A 133 21.85 -9.03 -0.23
N LYS A 134 21.41 -8.80 -1.47
CA LYS A 134 22.20 -8.07 -2.48
C LYS A 134 22.14 -6.58 -2.13
N LYS A 135 23.11 -6.12 -1.34
CA LYS A 135 23.30 -4.73 -0.88
C LYS A 135 23.66 -3.74 -2.03
N ASP A 136 23.12 -3.94 -3.23
CA ASP A 136 23.39 -3.08 -4.39
C ASP A 136 22.32 -1.99 -4.50
N ILE A 137 22.65 -0.81 -3.97
CA ILE A 137 21.80 0.39 -3.96
C ILE A 137 21.42 0.81 -5.39
N LYS A 138 22.27 0.54 -6.40
CA LYS A 138 21.99 0.93 -7.79
C LYS A 138 20.80 0.17 -8.37
N ILE A 139 20.67 -1.11 -8.01
CA ILE A 139 19.52 -1.94 -8.42
C ILE A 139 18.23 -1.36 -7.82
N PHE A 140 18.24 -1.00 -6.54
CA PHE A 140 17.09 -0.40 -5.87
C PHE A 140 16.66 0.93 -6.51
N MET A 141 17.61 1.81 -6.83
CA MET A 141 17.28 3.08 -7.51
C MET A 141 16.66 2.85 -8.89
N LYS A 142 17.15 1.85 -9.65
CA LYS A 142 16.60 1.52 -10.97
C LYS A 142 15.22 0.88 -10.89
N ILE A 143 14.96 0.01 -9.91
CA ILE A 143 13.63 -0.56 -9.68
C ILE A 143 12.64 0.54 -9.26
N GLY A 144 13.09 1.48 -8.40
CA GLY A 144 12.28 2.62 -7.96
C GLY A 144 11.80 3.49 -9.13
N SER A 145 12.64 3.71 -10.15
CA SER A 145 12.22 4.51 -11.32
C SER A 145 11.16 3.80 -12.18
N TYR A 146 11.21 2.48 -12.31
CA TYR A 146 10.14 1.71 -12.97
C TYR A 146 8.81 1.80 -12.21
N GLY A 147 8.86 1.93 -10.88
CA GLY A 147 7.67 2.11 -10.04
C GLY A 147 6.79 3.29 -10.47
N VAL A 148 7.39 4.39 -10.94
CA VAL A 148 6.65 5.58 -11.39
C VAL A 148 5.74 5.27 -12.58
N ILE A 149 6.21 4.44 -13.51
CA ILE A 149 5.42 4.03 -14.69
C ILE A 149 4.18 3.24 -14.24
N PHE A 150 4.34 2.32 -13.29
CA PHE A 150 3.21 1.56 -12.74
C PHE A 150 2.21 2.44 -11.99
N VAL A 151 2.68 3.47 -11.28
CA VAL A 151 1.79 4.44 -10.62
C VAL A 151 0.97 5.22 -11.65
N ILE A 152 1.58 5.64 -12.77
CA ILE A 152 0.86 6.33 -13.86
C ILE A 152 -0.19 5.40 -14.47
N LEU A 153 0.16 4.14 -14.75
CA LEU A 153 -0.77 3.15 -15.28
C LEU A 153 -1.93 2.89 -14.31
N LEU A 154 -1.65 2.78 -13.01
CA LEU A 154 -2.66 2.61 -11.97
C LEU A 154 -3.58 3.83 -11.88
N MET A 155 -3.07 5.06 -11.99
CA MET A 155 -3.90 6.27 -12.04
C MET A 155 -4.81 6.28 -13.27
N ALA A 156 -4.29 5.93 -14.45
CA ALA A 156 -5.10 5.82 -15.67
C ALA A 156 -6.19 4.75 -15.53
N PHE A 157 -5.86 3.59 -14.94
CA PHE A 157 -6.82 2.53 -14.65
C PHE A 157 -7.93 3.02 -13.71
N ILE A 158 -7.58 3.66 -12.59
CA ILE A 158 -8.56 4.21 -11.64
C ILE A 158 -9.49 5.21 -12.32
N ILE A 159 -8.95 6.14 -13.11
CA ILE A 159 -9.75 7.14 -13.84
C ILE A 159 -10.70 6.45 -14.82
N TYR A 160 -10.21 5.49 -15.61
CA TYR A 160 -11.04 4.72 -16.55
C TYR A 160 -12.16 3.97 -15.83
N THR A 161 -11.84 3.21 -14.78
CA THR A 161 -12.83 2.47 -14.00
C THR A 161 -13.83 3.41 -13.31
N GLY A 162 -13.38 4.58 -12.85
CA GLY A 162 -14.24 5.59 -12.23
C GLY A 162 -15.25 6.18 -13.21
N ILE A 163 -14.81 6.53 -14.42
CA ILE A 163 -15.71 7.01 -15.49
C ILE A 163 -16.73 5.94 -15.86
N ARG A 164 -16.27 4.69 -16.08
CA ARG A 164 -17.15 3.56 -16.41
C ARG A 164 -18.16 3.28 -15.29
N ALA A 165 -17.73 3.31 -14.03
CA ALA A 165 -18.63 3.15 -12.90
C ALA A 165 -19.70 4.26 -12.90
N MET A 166 -19.33 5.52 -13.17
CA MET A 166 -20.30 6.61 -13.22
C MET A 166 -21.32 6.50 -14.36
N THR A 167 -20.97 5.86 -15.48
CA THR A 167 -21.90 5.69 -16.61
C THR A 167 -22.80 4.47 -16.46
N ASP A 168 -22.29 3.38 -15.89
CA ASP A 168 -22.98 2.09 -15.90
C ASP A 168 -23.70 1.76 -14.58
N THR A 169 -23.43 2.47 -13.48
CA THR A 169 -23.99 2.12 -12.15
C THR A 169 -25.00 3.14 -11.59
N SER A 170 -26.06 2.63 -10.95
CA SER A 170 -26.96 3.45 -10.14
C SER A 170 -26.42 3.57 -8.71
N PHE A 171 -25.95 4.75 -8.33
CA PHE A 171 -25.50 4.99 -6.95
C PHE A 171 -26.71 5.04 -6.01
N LYS A 172 -26.73 4.15 -5.02
CA LYS A 172 -27.66 4.21 -3.88
C LYS A 172 -26.92 4.68 -2.65
N ILE A 173 -27.55 5.59 -1.90
CA ILE A 173 -27.06 5.98 -0.57
C ILE A 173 -27.52 4.87 0.37
N GLY A 174 -26.58 4.16 0.98
CA GLY A 174 -26.84 3.06 1.90
C GLY A 174 -25.78 2.96 2.99
N THR A 175 -26.02 2.10 3.96
CA THR A 175 -25.03 1.81 5.01
C THR A 175 -23.90 0.93 4.47
N PRO A 176 -22.73 0.87 5.15
CA PRO A 176 -21.64 -0.02 4.75
C PRO A 176 -22.08 -1.49 4.67
N GLU A 177 -23.00 -1.92 5.53
CA GLU A 177 -23.56 -3.28 5.56
C GLU A 177 -24.35 -3.59 4.28
N GLU A 178 -25.20 -2.65 3.83
CA GLU A 178 -25.96 -2.77 2.57
C GLU A 178 -25.04 -2.81 1.34
N SER A 179 -23.89 -2.13 1.40
CA SER A 179 -22.87 -2.19 0.35
C SER A 179 -22.16 -3.55 0.28
N MET A 180 -22.00 -4.26 1.40
CA MET A 180 -21.35 -5.57 1.44
C MET A 180 -22.30 -6.69 0.98
N ASP A 181 -23.60 -6.53 1.20
CA ASP A 181 -24.65 -7.44 0.72
C ASP A 181 -25.07 -7.21 -0.74
N THR A 182 -24.52 -6.17 -1.39
CA THR A 182 -24.81 -5.91 -2.80
C THR A 182 -24.18 -7.00 -3.68
N ASP A 183 -25.02 -7.73 -4.41
CA ASP A 183 -24.59 -8.77 -5.35
C ASP A 183 -24.02 -8.13 -6.64
N TRP A 184 -22.69 -7.98 -6.65
CA TRP A 184 -21.95 -7.40 -7.78
C TRP A 184 -21.89 -8.33 -9.01
N SER A 185 -22.42 -9.56 -8.96
CA SER A 185 -22.40 -10.50 -10.09
C SER A 185 -23.47 -10.24 -11.16
N LYS A 186 -24.42 -9.33 -10.87
CA LYS A 186 -25.60 -9.07 -11.72
C LYS A 186 -25.56 -7.77 -12.52
N ASN A 187 -24.48 -6.98 -12.40
CA ASN A 187 -24.24 -5.75 -13.15
C ASN A 187 -22.98 -5.88 -13.99
#